data_AF-A0A1U7YEE7-F1
#
_entry.id   AF-A0A1U7YEE7-F1
#
_cell.length_a   1.000
_cell.length_b   1.000
_cell.length_c   1.000
_cell.angle_alpha   90.00
_cell.angle_beta   90.00
_cell.angle_gamma   90.00
#
_symmetry.space_group_name_H-M   'P 1'
#
loop_
_entity.id
_entity.type
_entity.pdbx_description
1 polymer ?
#
loop_
_entity_poly.entity_id
_entity_poly.type
_entity_poly.pdbx_seq_one_letter_code
_entity_poly.pdbx_strand_id
1 'polypeptide(L)'
;MGSNIVVVALFQEGTSQGNLPILPNKDENGQVIVLTDPLDLDDYTNEQSVVIIVNAKAKNLLYSAISGEEYEKISSCETAKEMWDKLEVTHEGTNKVKEIRINLLVRDYELFQMKDKESVEGMFSRFRKILRDLKSFGRPI
;
A
#
# COMPACT_ATOMS: atom_id res chain seq x y z
N MET A 1 9.40 15.70 -8.67
CA MET A 1 8.48 14.59 -9.03
C MET A 1 9.23 13.28 -9.35
N GLY A 2 10.50 13.09 -8.93
CA GLY A 2 11.29 11.91 -9.30
C GLY A 2 11.35 10.79 -8.24
N SER A 3 11.09 11.10 -6.97
CA SER A 3 11.31 10.15 -5.87
C SER A 3 10.23 9.08 -5.73
N ASN A 4 8.97 9.38 -6.05
CA ASN A 4 7.87 8.40 -5.93
C ASN A 4 7.94 7.29 -6.98
N ILE A 5 8.49 7.57 -8.17
CA ILE A 5 8.56 6.57 -9.26
C ILE A 5 9.60 5.50 -8.94
N VAL A 6 10.74 5.88 -8.34
CA VAL A 6 11.81 4.94 -7.98
C VAL A 6 11.33 3.96 -6.90
N VAL A 7 10.57 4.45 -5.92
CA VAL A 7 10.01 3.61 -4.85
C VAL A 7 8.99 2.62 -5.43
N VAL A 8 8.06 3.09 -6.27
CA VAL A 8 7.06 2.21 -6.93
C VAL A 8 7.71 1.18 -7.85
N ALA A 9 8.75 1.56 -8.61
CA ALA A 9 9.47 0.65 -9.50
C ALA A 9 10.23 -0.44 -8.75
N LEU A 10 10.88 -0.11 -7.63
CA LEU A 10 11.54 -1.10 -6.75
C LEU A 10 10.56 -2.15 -6.22
N PHE A 11 9.31 -1.76 -5.95
CA PHE A 11 8.26 -2.68 -5.50
C PHE A 11 7.61 -3.47 -6.65
N GLN A 12 7.51 -2.91 -7.86
CA GLN A 12 6.96 -3.62 -9.03
C GLN A 12 7.94 -4.62 -9.65
N GLU A 13 9.23 -4.31 -9.73
CA GLU A 13 10.25 -5.25 -10.25
C GLU A 13 10.54 -6.40 -9.26
N GLY A 14 10.31 -6.19 -7.96
CA GLY A 14 10.41 -7.22 -6.92
C GLY A 14 9.23 -8.21 -6.85
N THR A 15 8.15 -8.00 -7.62
CA THR A 15 6.89 -8.77 -7.47
C THR A 15 6.88 -10.19 -8.05
N SER A 16 7.97 -10.66 -8.67
CA SER A 16 8.04 -12.07 -9.12
C SER A 16 8.40 -13.07 -8.02
N GLN A 17 8.75 -12.62 -6.80
CA GLN A 17 8.85 -13.50 -5.64
C GLN A 17 8.02 -12.92 -4.49
N GLY A 18 6.74 -13.26 -4.50
CA GLY A 18 5.82 -12.92 -3.43
C GLY A 18 6.28 -13.51 -2.09
N ASN A 19 6.04 -12.75 -1.02
CA ASN A 19 5.97 -13.19 0.38
C ASN A 19 6.85 -14.40 0.70
N LEU A 20 8.17 -14.23 0.69
CA LEU A 20 9.00 -15.15 1.47
C LEU A 20 8.89 -14.70 2.93
N PRO A 21 8.34 -15.53 3.83
CA PRO A 21 8.45 -15.27 5.24
C PRO A 21 9.93 -15.15 5.56
N ILE A 22 10.31 -14.20 6.43
CA ILE A 22 11.58 -14.35 7.14
C ILE A 22 11.45 -15.68 7.88
N LEU A 23 12.10 -16.73 7.38
CA LEU A 23 12.07 -18.02 8.05
C LEU A 23 12.73 -17.79 9.41
N PRO A 24 12.03 -18.09 10.53
CA PRO A 24 12.69 -18.06 11.81
C PRO A 24 13.78 -19.11 11.76
N ASN A 25 15.03 -18.69 11.97
CA ASN A 25 16.10 -19.65 12.15
C ASN A 25 15.76 -20.44 13.41
N LYS A 26 15.58 -21.75 13.25
CA LYS A 26 15.36 -22.68 14.37
C LYS A 26 16.73 -23.21 14.76
N ASP A 27 17.04 -23.16 16.04
CA ASP A 27 18.17 -23.94 16.54
C ASP A 27 17.93 -25.44 16.34
N GLU A 28 18.93 -26.25 16.60
CA GLU A 28 18.88 -27.72 16.58
C GLU A 28 17.76 -28.32 17.48
N ASN A 29 17.09 -27.49 18.29
CA ASN A 29 16.00 -27.85 19.19
C ASN A 29 14.62 -27.27 18.78
N GLY A 30 14.54 -26.51 17.68
CA GLY A 30 13.28 -25.97 17.14
C GLY A 30 12.82 -24.62 17.68
N GLN A 31 13.65 -23.90 18.44
CA GLN A 31 13.30 -22.61 19.06
C GLN A 31 13.51 -21.44 18.08
N VAL A 32 12.52 -20.53 17.99
CA VAL A 32 12.58 -19.31 17.15
C VAL A 32 13.48 -18.26 17.79
N ILE A 33 14.58 -17.92 17.14
CA ILE A 33 15.51 -16.88 17.62
C ILE A 33 15.14 -15.54 16.96
N VAL A 34 14.62 -14.59 17.75
CA VAL A 34 14.43 -13.20 17.31
C VAL A 34 15.78 -12.49 17.40
N LEU A 35 16.36 -12.15 16.25
CA LEU A 35 17.72 -11.60 16.16
C LEU A 35 17.70 -10.09 16.46
N THR A 36 18.15 -9.71 17.65
CA THR A 36 18.29 -8.30 18.11
C THR A 36 19.71 -7.73 17.98
N ASP A 37 20.65 -8.42 17.34
CA ASP A 37 22.03 -7.95 17.16
C ASP A 37 22.47 -7.93 15.67
N PRO A 38 23.45 -7.08 15.28
CA PRO A 38 23.84 -6.86 13.88
C PRO A 38 24.37 -8.14 13.25
N LEU A 39 23.68 -8.64 12.24
CA LEU A 39 23.92 -9.97 11.65
C LEU A 39 25.15 -10.02 10.75
N ASP A 40 26.02 -11.00 11.03
CA ASP A 40 27.12 -11.41 10.18
C ASP A 40 26.58 -12.01 8.87
N LEU A 41 27.04 -11.49 7.74
CA LEU A 41 26.51 -11.74 6.40
C LEU A 41 26.93 -13.08 5.78
N ASP A 42 27.81 -13.83 6.45
CA ASP A 42 28.53 -14.98 5.88
C ASP A 42 27.76 -16.31 5.90
N ASP A 43 26.59 -16.37 6.56
CA ASP A 43 25.84 -17.63 6.76
C ASP A 43 24.69 -17.83 5.74
N TYR A 44 24.57 -16.94 4.75
CA TYR A 44 23.51 -16.98 3.74
C TYR A 44 24.05 -17.36 2.36
N THR A 45 23.30 -18.23 1.66
CA THR A 45 23.50 -18.45 0.22
C THR A 45 23.47 -17.10 -0.52
N ASN A 46 24.32 -16.89 -1.53
CA ASN A 46 24.47 -15.62 -2.27
C ASN A 46 23.13 -14.98 -2.71
N GLU A 47 22.11 -15.79 -2.96
CA GLU A 47 20.77 -15.35 -3.37
C GLU A 47 19.92 -14.84 -2.19
N GLN A 48 20.08 -15.41 -0.99
CA GLN A 48 19.34 -15.03 0.21
C GLN A 48 19.88 -13.75 0.85
N SER A 49 21.20 -13.53 0.80
CA SER A 49 21.84 -12.31 1.33
C SER A 49 21.38 -11.07 0.56
N VAL A 50 21.20 -11.16 -0.75
CA VAL A 50 20.69 -10.07 -1.59
C VAL A 50 19.28 -9.66 -1.17
N VAL A 51 18.38 -10.62 -0.93
CA VAL A 51 16.99 -10.35 -0.51
C VAL A 51 16.94 -9.63 0.84
N ILE A 52 17.74 -10.07 1.81
CA ILE A 52 17.82 -9.45 3.14
C ILE A 52 18.33 -8.01 3.04
N ILE A 53 19.40 -7.77 2.26
CA ILE A 53 19.96 -6.44 2.06
C ILE A 53 18.96 -5.51 1.36
N VAL A 54 18.26 -6.00 0.32
CA VAL A 54 17.26 -5.21 -0.40
C VAL A 54 16.08 -4.86 0.50
N ASN A 55 15.57 -5.82 1.28
CA ASN A 55 14.49 -5.56 2.24
C ASN A 55 14.92 -4.54 3.30
N ALA A 56 16.12 -4.67 3.87
CA ALA A 56 16.64 -3.71 4.86
C ALA A 56 16.77 -2.29 4.27
N LYS A 57 17.27 -2.16 3.03
CA LYS A 57 17.31 -0.87 2.31
C LYS A 57 15.92 -0.31 2.09
N ALA A 58 14.95 -1.12 1.69
CA ALA A 58 13.57 -0.69 1.49
C ALA A 58 12.91 -0.24 2.80
N LYS A 59 13.11 -0.95 3.92
CA LYS A 59 12.62 -0.53 5.25
C LYS A 59 13.20 0.83 5.65
N ASN A 60 14.51 1.01 5.48
CA ASN A 60 15.17 2.28 5.78
C ASN A 60 14.63 3.44 4.94
N LEU A 61 14.39 3.21 3.63
CA LEU A 61 13.76 4.21 2.77
C LEU A 61 12.35 4.57 3.24
N LEU A 62 11.52 3.57 3.59
CA LEU A 62 10.18 3.81 4.12
C LEU A 62 10.23 4.60 5.44
N TYR A 63 11.08 4.22 6.38
CA TYR A 63 11.25 4.97 7.63
C TYR A 63 11.70 6.41 7.42
N SER A 64 12.53 6.67 6.41
CA SER A 64 12.97 8.03 6.08
C SER A 64 11.88 8.90 5.44
N ALA A 65 10.85 8.28 4.87
CA ALA A 65 9.79 8.96 4.12
C ALA A 65 8.53 9.26 4.94
N ILE A 66 8.34 8.57 6.07
CA ILE A 66 7.12 8.66 6.89
C ILE A 66 7.31 9.58 8.11
N SER A 67 6.20 10.06 8.65
CA SER A 67 6.16 10.81 9.91
C SER A 67 6.28 9.90 11.13
N GLY A 68 6.58 10.48 12.30
CA GLY A 68 6.64 9.73 13.56
C GLY A 68 5.32 9.04 13.95
N GLU A 69 4.17 9.62 13.58
CA GLU A 69 2.85 9.02 13.82
C GLU A 69 2.63 7.77 12.95
N GLU A 70 3.11 7.80 11.72
CA GLU A 70 3.03 6.66 10.78
C GLU A 70 4.02 5.55 11.14
N TYR A 71 5.17 5.92 11.71
CA TYR A 71 6.15 4.97 12.22
C TYR A 71 5.53 4.00 13.23
N GLU A 72 4.79 4.50 14.22
CA GLU A 72 4.13 3.66 15.22
C GLU A 72 3.16 2.65 14.60
N LYS A 73 2.56 2.99 13.44
CA LYS A 73 1.61 2.12 12.75
C LYS A 73 2.31 0.98 12.02
N ILE A 74 3.56 1.14 11.57
CA ILE A 74 4.26 0.15 10.73
C ILE A 74 5.51 -0.44 11.38
N SER A 75 5.90 0.01 12.57
CA SER A 75 7.10 -0.44 13.28
C SER A 75 7.10 -1.92 13.65
N SER A 76 5.92 -2.54 13.77
CA SER A 76 5.75 -3.97 14.00
C SER A 76 5.74 -4.83 12.73
N CYS A 77 5.93 -4.23 11.55
CA CYS A 77 6.01 -4.97 10.30
C CYS A 77 7.43 -5.55 10.10
N GLU A 78 7.48 -6.82 9.71
CA GLU A 78 8.74 -7.55 9.56
C GLU A 78 9.39 -7.24 8.21
N THR A 79 8.58 -7.11 7.17
CA THR A 79 9.04 -6.84 5.80
C THR A 79 8.68 -5.44 5.31
N ALA A 80 9.48 -4.90 4.38
CA ALA A 80 9.17 -3.64 3.70
C ALA A 80 7.85 -3.74 2.92
N LYS A 81 7.48 -4.93 2.43
CA LYS A 81 6.21 -5.18 1.75
C LYS A 81 5.02 -5.02 2.69
N GLU A 82 5.09 -5.59 3.87
CA GLU A 82 4.04 -5.42 4.90
C GLU A 82 3.90 -3.96 5.32
N MET A 83 5.03 -3.25 5.50
CA MET A 83 5.03 -1.82 5.77
C MET A 83 4.31 -1.05 4.66
N TRP A 84 4.68 -1.32 3.40
CA TRP A 84 4.06 -0.68 2.22
C TRP A 84 2.57 -0.99 2.11
N ASP A 85 2.15 -2.25 2.26
CA ASP A 85 0.75 -2.65 2.17
C ASP A 85 -0.09 -1.99 3.26
N LYS A 86 0.47 -1.86 4.47
CA LYS A 86 -0.21 -1.18 5.58
C LYS A 86 -0.35 0.32 5.32
N LEU A 87 0.67 0.96 4.76
CA LEU A 87 0.61 2.37 4.33
C LEU A 87 -0.42 2.54 3.21
N GLU A 88 -0.40 1.69 2.18
CA GLU A 88 -1.35 1.71 1.06
C GLU A 88 -2.79 1.60 1.57
N VAL A 89 -3.08 0.63 2.45
CA VAL A 89 -4.41 0.46 3.04
C VAL A 89 -4.82 1.66 3.90
N THR A 90 -3.88 2.26 4.64
CA THR A 90 -4.17 3.41 5.52
C THR A 90 -4.50 4.68 4.75
N HIS A 91 -3.76 4.95 3.66
CA HIS A 91 -3.91 6.20 2.91
C HIS A 91 -4.89 6.10 1.74
N GLU A 92 -4.89 4.97 1.02
CA GLU A 92 -5.74 4.80 -0.15
C GLU A 92 -7.00 3.97 0.13
N GLY A 93 -7.05 3.29 1.28
CA GLY A 93 -8.10 2.33 1.60
C GLY A 93 -7.90 0.99 0.89
N THR A 94 -8.64 -0.02 1.34
CA THR A 94 -8.61 -1.35 0.70
C THR A 94 -9.27 -1.34 -0.67
N ASN A 95 -8.89 -2.26 -1.56
CA ASN A 95 -9.56 -2.46 -2.85
C ASN A 95 -11.07 -2.64 -2.71
N LYS A 96 -11.53 -3.34 -1.66
CA LYS A 96 -12.95 -3.51 -1.36
C LYS A 96 -13.65 -2.19 -1.03
N VAL A 97 -13.01 -1.31 -0.26
CA VAL A 97 -13.57 0.03 0.02
C VAL A 97 -13.62 0.87 -1.26
N LYS A 98 -12.58 0.82 -2.09
CA LYS A 98 -12.56 1.47 -3.41
C LYS A 98 -13.71 0.97 -4.30
N GLU A 99 -13.92 -0.34 -4.37
CA GLU A 99 -15.01 -0.96 -5.13
C GLU A 99 -16.41 -0.56 -4.62
N ILE A 100 -16.63 -0.61 -3.30
CA ILE A 100 -17.89 -0.17 -2.69
C ILE A 100 -18.17 1.29 -3.03
N ARG A 101 -17.15 2.16 -2.98
CA ARG A 101 -17.29 3.58 -3.34
C ARG A 101 -17.65 3.77 -4.81
N ILE A 102 -17.02 3.00 -5.72
CA ILE A 102 -17.37 3.02 -7.15
C ILE A 102 -18.82 2.59 -7.34
N ASN A 103 -19.25 1.48 -6.73
CA ASN A 103 -20.62 0.98 -6.85
C ASN A 103 -21.66 1.98 -6.32
N LEU A 104 -21.35 2.67 -5.22
CA LEU A 104 -22.20 3.73 -4.71
C LEU A 104 -22.31 4.91 -5.69
N LEU A 105 -21.19 5.33 -6.27
CA LEU A 105 -21.18 6.42 -7.27
C LEU A 105 -21.92 6.05 -8.55
N VAL A 106 -21.78 4.81 -9.04
CA VAL A 106 -22.54 4.30 -10.19
C VAL A 106 -24.03 4.30 -9.87
N ARG A 107 -24.42 3.83 -8.69
CA ARG A 107 -25.81 3.87 -8.25
C ARG A 107 -26.35 5.30 -8.16
N ASP A 108 -25.56 6.23 -7.59
CA ASP A 108 -25.94 7.65 -7.49
C ASP A 108 -26.07 8.31 -8.87
N TYR A 109 -25.28 7.86 -9.85
CA TYR A 109 -25.38 8.26 -11.24
C TYR A 109 -26.65 7.71 -11.91
N GLU A 110 -26.90 6.39 -11.79
CA GLU A 110 -28.06 5.72 -12.39
C GLU A 110 -29.39 6.22 -11.82
N LEU A 111 -29.42 6.51 -10.51
CA LEU A 111 -30.58 7.04 -9.81
C LEU A 111 -30.58 8.58 -9.78
N PHE A 112 -29.70 9.23 -10.54
CA PHE A 112 -29.57 10.67 -10.49
C PHE A 112 -30.84 11.34 -11.00
N GLN A 113 -31.47 12.10 -10.11
CA GLN A 113 -32.58 12.97 -10.45
C GLN A 113 -32.40 14.34 -9.80
N MET A 114 -32.96 15.35 -10.46
CA MET A 114 -33.10 16.68 -9.88
C MET A 114 -34.04 16.61 -8.68
N LYS A 115 -33.70 17.27 -7.59
CA LYS A 115 -34.55 17.30 -6.39
C LYS A 115 -35.62 18.38 -6.50
N ASP A 116 -36.71 18.21 -5.77
CA ASP A 116 -37.72 19.26 -5.63
C ASP A 116 -37.07 20.52 -5.05
N LYS A 117 -37.35 21.68 -5.69
CA LYS A 117 -36.81 23.00 -5.30
C LYS A 117 -35.28 23.15 -5.45
N GLU A 118 -34.60 22.22 -6.12
CA GLU A 118 -33.20 22.39 -6.52
C GLU A 118 -33.10 23.38 -7.70
N SER A 119 -32.03 24.18 -7.76
CA SER A 119 -31.75 25.00 -8.95
C SER A 119 -31.07 24.15 -10.02
N VAL A 120 -31.24 24.53 -11.29
CA VAL A 120 -30.57 23.85 -12.42
C VAL A 120 -29.06 23.83 -12.23
N GLU A 121 -28.47 24.94 -11.75
CA GLU A 121 -27.04 25.02 -11.46
C GLU A 121 -26.61 24.06 -10.32
N GLY A 122 -27.41 23.97 -9.25
CA GLY A 122 -27.18 23.04 -8.15
C GLY A 122 -27.18 21.58 -8.64
N MET A 123 -28.17 21.23 -9.46
CA MET A 123 -28.27 19.92 -10.09
C MET A 123 -27.03 19.61 -10.93
N PHE A 124 -26.65 20.51 -11.84
CA PHE A 124 -25.44 20.33 -12.67
C PHE A 124 -24.17 20.20 -11.83
N SER A 125 -24.06 20.94 -10.73
CA SER A 125 -22.91 20.84 -9.83
C SER A 125 -22.81 19.45 -9.19
N ARG A 126 -23.93 18.90 -8.69
CA ARG A 126 -23.97 17.54 -8.14
C ARG A 126 -23.63 16.49 -9.19
N PHE A 127 -24.22 16.60 -10.38
CA PHE A 127 -23.96 15.68 -11.48
C PHE A 127 -22.48 15.69 -11.89
N ARG A 128 -21.89 16.88 -12.06
CA ARG A 128 -20.45 17.01 -12.35
C ARG A 128 -19.57 16.44 -11.25
N LYS A 129 -19.98 16.53 -9.99
CA LYS A 129 -19.24 15.93 -8.88
C LYS A 129 -19.21 14.40 -9.03
N ILE A 130 -20.35 13.76 -9.29
CA ILE A 130 -20.42 12.30 -9.51
C ILE A 130 -19.53 11.88 -10.68
N LEU A 131 -19.60 12.59 -11.82
CA LEU A 131 -18.75 12.29 -12.98
C LEU A 131 -17.26 12.45 -12.68
N ARG A 132 -16.88 13.50 -11.96
CA ARG A 132 -15.49 13.75 -11.58
C ARG A 132 -14.96 12.65 -10.66
N ASP A 133 -15.75 12.23 -9.70
CA ASP A 133 -15.39 11.19 -8.74
C ASP A 133 -15.31 9.82 -9.44
N LEU A 134 -16.24 9.50 -10.34
CA LEU A 134 -16.15 8.26 -11.16
C LEU A 134 -14.91 8.27 -12.07
N LYS A 135 -14.60 9.41 -12.69
CA LYS A 135 -13.40 9.56 -13.53
C LYS A 135 -12.10 9.37 -12.74
N SER A 136 -12.03 9.81 -11.48
CA SER A 136 -10.82 9.63 -10.66
C SER A 136 -10.54 8.16 -10.33
N PHE A 137 -11.54 7.28 -10.42
CA PHE A 137 -11.38 5.83 -10.31
C PHE A 137 -11.08 5.13 -11.65
N GLY A 138 -10.81 5.87 -12.72
CA GLY A 138 -10.44 5.31 -14.02
C GLY A 138 -11.60 4.61 -14.76
N ARG A 139 -12.85 4.82 -14.34
CA ARG A 139 -14.03 4.40 -15.10
C ARG A 139 -14.28 5.44 -16.20
N PRO A 140 -14.13 5.11 -17.49
CA PRO A 140 -14.64 5.97 -18.55
C PRO A 140 -16.18 6.00 -18.44
N ILE A 141 -16.74 7.20 -18.51
CA ILE A 141 -18.18 7.48 -18.47
C ILE A 141 -18.54 8.12 -19.81
#